data_AF-A0A947BR28-F1
#
_entry.id   AF-A0A947BR28-F1
#
_cell.length_a   1.000
_cell.length_b   1.000
_cell.length_c   1.000
_cell.angle_alpha   90.00
_cell.angle_beta   90.00
_cell.angle_gamma   90.00
#
_symmetry.space_group_name_H-M   'P 1'
#
loop_
_entity.id
_entity.type
_entity.pdbx_description
1 polymer ?
#
loop_
_entity_poly.entity_id
_entity_poly.type
_entity_poly.pdbx_seq_one_letter_code
_entity_poly.pdbx_strand_id
1 'polypeptide(L)'
;MPKSYQTIINKLIRVEPGELRSAALSFLFVFMLMTAYYVLRPVRDAMSSDWTDAELSWLWTLNFFISAGAVVLYGFVVSRIDLKRLVPAVYIFFAGSFLLFYLGTRWLDDTGLIDKTFYVWVSFFALFHVSVFWSFMSDIYSRSQAKRLFGFFGAGASIGAVAGPSIPVFLGDIVGVYNLLFIAALILLLIVPIIFLLDRSRNAEQPNTAVDTVPFKSIGGDFLGGFVDFLSHRFLLGIGLFILLYTMMSSFVYFELKNAMVEYDRATRSQYWGMMDLIVNSMAIFTALFATSRLATRFGLAVTLALVPVMMIFGWIAVAIAPGLALLIGLQIIRRAGNYAITRPGREMLFTGVDRETRFKTKPVIDIVVYRGGDVLAGWTYTGLAQVIGLGLGAIAWAAALIAMCWALVAIFIGTRFENKGKSAEPSDAVIMETSNE
;
A
#
# COMPACT_ATOMS: atom_id res chain seq x y z
N MET A 1 -33.95 -0.96 -12.77
CA MET A 1 -33.31 -2.26 -12.48
C MET A 1 -34.38 -3.25 -12.03
N PRO A 2 -34.32 -4.52 -12.45
CA PRO A 2 -35.28 -5.55 -11.98
C PRO A 2 -35.12 -5.81 -10.48
N LYS A 3 -36.23 -6.03 -9.76
CA LYS A 3 -36.27 -6.18 -8.29
C LYS A 3 -35.36 -7.31 -7.75
N SER A 4 -35.09 -8.37 -8.53
CA SER A 4 -34.25 -9.50 -8.08
C SER A 4 -32.78 -9.13 -7.90
N TYR A 5 -32.22 -8.26 -8.74
CA TYR A 5 -30.84 -7.80 -8.62
C TYR A 5 -30.62 -6.92 -7.39
N GLN A 6 -31.63 -6.10 -7.04
CA GLN A 6 -31.59 -5.27 -5.83
C GLN A 6 -31.53 -6.11 -4.55
N THR A 7 -32.23 -7.26 -4.50
CA THR A 7 -32.23 -8.14 -3.33
C THR A 7 -30.87 -8.83 -3.11
N ILE A 8 -30.17 -9.21 -4.18
CA ILE A 8 -28.83 -9.83 -4.10
C ILE A 8 -27.78 -8.78 -3.71
N ILE A 9 -27.84 -7.60 -4.34
CA ILE A 9 -26.95 -6.47 -4.02
C ILE A 9 -27.12 -6.05 -2.57
N ASN A 10 -28.35 -5.93 -2.05
CA ASN A 10 -28.61 -5.56 -0.65
C ASN A 10 -28.18 -6.64 0.37
N LYS A 11 -28.12 -7.91 -0.04
CA LYS A 11 -27.62 -9.01 0.82
C LYS A 11 -26.10 -9.05 0.91
N LEU A 12 -25.38 -8.71 -0.17
CA LEU A 12 -23.92 -8.71 -0.22
C LEU A 12 -23.31 -7.36 0.22
N ILE A 13 -23.97 -6.27 -0.14
CA ILE A 13 -23.59 -4.90 0.16
C ILE A 13 -24.76 -4.33 0.94
N ARG A 14 -24.58 -4.02 2.22
CA ARG A 14 -25.64 -3.42 3.06
C ARG A 14 -25.88 -1.98 2.62
N VAL A 15 -26.39 -1.74 1.41
CA VAL A 15 -26.72 -0.42 0.83
C VAL A 15 -28.16 -0.09 1.20
N GLU A 16 -28.39 1.14 1.68
CA GLU A 16 -29.75 1.60 1.98
C GLU A 16 -30.42 2.21 0.73
N PRO A 17 -31.77 2.24 0.67
CA PRO A 17 -32.50 2.86 -0.43
C PRO A 17 -32.07 4.33 -0.58
N GLY A 18 -31.62 4.70 -1.79
CA GLY A 18 -31.11 6.05 -2.07
C GLY A 18 -29.60 6.22 -1.92
N GLU A 19 -28.81 5.18 -1.64
CA GLU A 19 -27.34 5.29 -1.59
C GLU A 19 -26.64 4.58 -2.77
N LEU A 20 -27.39 3.83 -3.58
CA LEU A 20 -26.84 2.93 -4.58
C LEU A 20 -26.04 3.65 -5.66
N ARG A 21 -26.51 4.83 -6.11
CA ARG A 21 -25.84 5.57 -7.17
C ARG A 21 -24.52 6.15 -6.68
N SER A 22 -24.52 6.81 -5.52
CA SER A 22 -23.31 7.33 -4.90
C SER A 22 -22.30 6.21 -4.62
N ALA A 23 -22.75 5.08 -4.06
CA ALA A 23 -21.87 3.92 -3.79
C ALA A 23 -21.26 3.34 -5.08
N ALA A 24 -22.04 3.20 -6.16
CA ALA A 24 -21.56 2.70 -7.44
C ALA A 24 -20.55 3.67 -8.10
N LEU A 25 -20.79 4.97 -8.02
CA LEU A 25 -19.86 5.99 -8.52
C LEU A 25 -18.56 6.02 -7.72
N SER A 26 -18.61 5.89 -6.39
CA SER A 26 -17.42 5.76 -5.53
C SER A 26 -16.63 4.50 -5.83
N PHE A 27 -17.31 3.37 -6.07
CA PHE A 27 -16.68 2.13 -6.52
C PHE A 27 -15.99 2.31 -7.88
N LEU A 28 -16.69 2.89 -8.86
CA LEU A 28 -16.15 3.12 -10.20
C LEU A 28 -14.94 4.05 -10.16
N PHE A 29 -15.02 5.11 -9.35
CA PHE A 29 -13.92 6.04 -9.13
C PHE A 29 -12.69 5.31 -8.60
N VAL A 30 -12.77 4.59 -7.48
CA VAL A 30 -11.58 3.90 -6.94
C VAL A 30 -11.09 2.78 -7.84
N PHE A 31 -11.98 2.09 -8.55
CA PHE A 31 -11.62 1.10 -9.56
C PHE A 31 -10.78 1.71 -10.68
N MET A 32 -11.24 2.81 -11.30
CA MET A 32 -10.51 3.51 -12.36
C MET A 32 -9.19 4.08 -11.84
N LEU A 33 -9.21 4.62 -10.62
CA LEU A 33 -8.03 5.21 -10.00
C LEU A 33 -6.93 4.17 -9.77
N MET A 34 -7.28 3.02 -9.20
CA MET A 34 -6.33 1.92 -9.00
C MET A 34 -5.89 1.31 -10.31
N THR A 35 -6.78 1.23 -11.31
CA THR A 35 -6.42 0.79 -12.66
C THR A 35 -5.34 1.70 -13.27
N ALA A 36 -5.55 3.02 -13.23
CA ALA A 36 -4.57 3.98 -13.75
C ALA A 36 -3.20 3.86 -13.06
N TYR A 37 -3.18 3.72 -11.73
CA TYR A 37 -1.92 3.53 -11.00
C TYR A 37 -1.22 2.22 -11.37
N TYR A 38 -1.95 1.10 -11.41
CA TYR A 38 -1.37 -0.20 -11.70
C TYR A 38 -1.02 -0.42 -13.18
N VAL A 39 -1.47 0.44 -14.10
CA VAL A 39 -0.92 0.52 -15.46
C VAL A 39 0.49 1.13 -15.45
N LEU A 40 0.70 2.19 -14.67
CA LEU A 40 1.95 2.94 -14.63
C LEU A 40 3.05 2.24 -13.82
N ARG A 41 2.65 1.45 -12.82
CA ARG A 41 3.59 0.83 -11.88
C ARG A 41 4.56 -0.16 -12.56
N PRO A 42 4.12 -1.12 -13.39
CA PRO A 42 5.05 -2.01 -14.10
C PRO A 42 6.01 -1.27 -15.03
N VAL A 43 5.51 -0.23 -15.71
CA VAL A 43 6.32 0.64 -16.58
C VAL A 43 7.42 1.34 -15.79
N ARG A 44 7.06 1.94 -14.66
CA ARG A 44 8.01 2.55 -13.73
C ARG A 44 9.06 1.54 -13.26
N ASP A 45 8.63 0.37 -12.81
CA ASP A 45 9.52 -0.63 -12.21
C ASP A 45 10.48 -1.22 -13.27
N ALA A 46 10.04 -1.33 -14.53
CA ALA A 46 10.85 -1.77 -15.66
C ALA A 46 12.02 -0.82 -16.00
N MET A 47 11.86 0.48 -15.80
CA MET A 47 12.92 1.48 -16.03
C MET A 47 14.06 1.35 -15.02
N SER A 48 13.78 0.85 -13.81
CA SER A 48 14.79 0.81 -12.75
C SER A 48 15.98 -0.11 -13.08
N SER A 49 15.78 -1.12 -13.92
CA SER A 49 16.85 -2.01 -14.41
C SER A 49 17.85 -1.32 -15.33
N ASP A 50 17.56 -0.13 -15.86
CA ASP A 50 18.53 0.64 -16.66
C ASP A 50 19.53 1.43 -15.81
N TRP A 51 19.29 1.51 -14.50
CA TRP A 51 20.08 2.33 -13.59
C TRP A 51 20.88 1.47 -12.63
N THR A 52 22.02 2.02 -12.21
CA THR A 52 22.83 1.44 -11.14
C THR A 52 22.08 1.43 -9.82
N ASP A 53 22.51 0.59 -8.88
CA ASP A 53 21.89 0.52 -7.56
C ASP A 53 22.01 1.85 -6.81
N ALA A 54 23.16 2.54 -6.94
CA ALA A 54 23.37 3.86 -6.37
C ALA A 54 22.40 4.92 -6.92
N GLU A 55 22.19 4.97 -8.23
CA GLU A 55 21.23 5.88 -8.84
C GLU A 55 19.81 5.64 -8.31
N LEU A 56 19.38 4.37 -8.26
CA LEU A 56 18.07 4.01 -7.75
C LEU A 56 17.91 4.35 -6.26
N SER A 57 18.94 4.12 -5.43
CA SER A 57 18.97 4.49 -4.01
C SER A 57 18.85 6.01 -3.82
N TRP A 58 19.48 6.81 -4.68
CA TRP A 58 19.28 8.26 -4.71
C TRP A 58 17.84 8.65 -5.07
N LEU A 59 17.23 8.01 -6.08
CA LEU A 59 15.84 8.27 -6.45
C LEU A 59 14.86 7.93 -5.32
N TRP A 60 15.12 6.85 -4.57
CA TRP A 60 14.32 6.50 -3.39
C TRP A 60 14.49 7.52 -2.26
N THR A 61 15.72 8.01 -2.05
CA THR A 61 16.00 9.11 -1.11
C THR A 61 15.25 10.38 -1.49
N LEU A 62 15.28 10.76 -2.77
CA LEU A 62 14.54 11.91 -3.28
C LEU A 62 13.03 11.73 -3.11
N ASN A 63 12.50 10.54 -3.45
CA ASN A 63 11.08 10.22 -3.30
C ASN A 63 10.61 10.28 -1.84
N PHE A 64 11.47 9.92 -0.87
CA PHE A 64 11.18 10.07 0.55
C PHE A 64 10.93 11.54 0.92
N PHE A 65 11.85 12.45 0.55
CA PHE A 65 11.72 13.87 0.87
C PHE A 65 10.56 14.54 0.12
N ILE A 66 10.35 14.19 -1.16
CA ILE A 66 9.20 14.70 -1.94
C ILE A 66 7.88 14.24 -1.33
N SER A 67 7.77 12.96 -0.98
CA SER A 67 6.55 12.43 -0.37
C SER A 67 6.27 13.09 0.99
N ALA A 68 7.30 13.30 1.81
CA ALA A 68 7.17 13.98 3.10
C ALA A 68 6.70 15.44 2.93
N GLY A 69 7.34 16.20 2.03
CA GLY A 69 6.94 17.58 1.73
C GLY A 69 5.52 17.67 1.18
N ALA A 70 5.13 16.74 0.32
CA ALA A 70 3.80 16.70 -0.26
C ALA A 70 2.68 16.40 0.75
N VAL A 71 2.94 15.57 1.77
CA VAL A 71 1.97 15.33 2.85
C VAL A 71 1.72 16.62 3.64
N VAL A 72 2.79 17.37 3.97
CA VAL A 72 2.68 18.67 4.65
C VAL A 72 1.89 19.67 3.79
N LEU A 73 2.25 19.77 2.51
CA LEU A 73 1.56 20.65 1.55
C LEU A 73 0.08 20.28 1.41
N TYR A 74 -0.23 18.99 1.30
CA TYR A 74 -1.62 18.52 1.18
C TYR A 74 -2.45 18.86 2.41
N GLY A 75 -1.93 18.61 3.62
CA GLY A 75 -2.61 18.96 4.86
C GLY A 75 -2.91 20.46 4.94
N PHE A 76 -1.96 21.29 4.52
CA PHE A 76 -2.16 22.73 4.44
C PHE A 76 -3.23 23.13 3.41
N VAL A 77 -3.20 22.56 2.21
CA VAL A 77 -4.15 22.91 1.14
C VAL A 77 -5.57 22.47 1.48
N VAL A 78 -5.75 21.27 2.03
CA VAL A 78 -7.06 20.74 2.46
C VAL A 78 -7.65 21.59 3.59
N SER A 79 -6.82 22.25 4.40
CA SER A 79 -7.31 23.18 5.43
C SER A 79 -7.90 24.49 4.87
N ARG A 80 -7.68 24.79 3.59
CA ARG A 80 -8.02 26.08 2.95
C ARG A 80 -8.92 25.96 1.73
N ILE A 81 -8.96 24.80 1.08
CA ILE A 81 -9.69 24.58 -0.17
C ILE A 81 -10.64 23.40 0.02
N ASP A 82 -11.90 23.61 -0.37
CA ASP A 82 -12.91 22.55 -0.34
C ASP A 82 -12.49 21.35 -1.19
N LEU A 83 -12.65 20.15 -0.62
CA LEU A 83 -12.32 18.89 -1.30
C LEU A 83 -13.06 18.73 -2.64
N LYS A 84 -14.26 19.29 -2.77
CA LYS A 84 -15.05 19.27 -4.02
C LYS A 84 -14.35 19.93 -5.21
N ARG A 85 -13.50 20.94 -4.95
CA ARG A 85 -12.71 21.63 -5.97
C ARG A 85 -11.30 21.06 -6.06
N LEU A 86 -10.72 20.75 -4.90
CA LEU A 86 -9.35 20.24 -4.80
C LEU A 86 -9.20 18.87 -5.48
N VAL A 87 -10.14 17.95 -5.26
CA VAL A 87 -10.03 16.56 -5.72
C VAL A 87 -10.05 16.46 -7.25
N PRO A 88 -11.01 17.07 -8.00
CA PRO A 88 -10.91 17.14 -9.46
C PRO A 88 -9.63 17.82 -9.95
N ALA A 89 -9.23 18.94 -9.33
CA ALA A 89 -8.04 19.67 -9.73
C ALA A 89 -6.76 18.81 -9.61
N VAL A 90 -6.64 18.01 -8.54
CA VAL A 90 -5.53 17.07 -8.35
C VAL A 90 -5.48 16.03 -9.47
N TYR A 91 -6.61 15.40 -9.83
CA TYR A 91 -6.59 14.37 -10.89
C TYR A 91 -6.40 14.97 -12.28
N ILE A 92 -6.93 16.17 -12.55
CA ILE A 92 -6.62 16.92 -13.78
C ILE A 92 -5.12 17.25 -13.85
N PHE A 93 -4.53 17.70 -12.74
CA PHE A 93 -3.10 17.99 -12.65
C PHE A 93 -2.26 16.74 -12.93
N PHE A 94 -2.57 15.60 -12.30
CA PHE A 94 -1.83 14.35 -12.58
C PHE A 94 -2.04 13.86 -14.01
N ALA A 95 -3.26 13.92 -14.54
CA ALA A 95 -3.52 13.57 -15.93
C ALA A 95 -2.73 14.44 -16.90
N GLY A 96 -2.72 15.77 -16.68
CA GLY A 96 -1.91 16.72 -17.43
C GLY A 96 -0.42 16.42 -17.31
N SER A 97 0.08 16.10 -16.12
CA SER A 97 1.49 15.75 -15.92
C SER A 97 1.89 14.48 -16.69
N PHE A 98 1.06 13.43 -16.69
CA PHE A 98 1.33 12.21 -17.45
C PHE A 98 1.24 12.43 -18.96
N LEU A 99 0.34 13.31 -19.41
CA LEU A 99 0.30 13.75 -20.80
C LEU A 99 1.57 14.53 -21.18
N LEU A 100 2.08 15.39 -20.29
CA LEU A 100 3.34 16.10 -20.51
C LEU A 100 4.54 15.16 -20.53
N PHE A 101 4.60 14.15 -19.67
CA PHE A 101 5.61 13.09 -19.77
C PHE A 101 5.53 12.36 -21.11
N TYR A 102 4.32 11.99 -21.54
CA TYR A 102 4.10 11.37 -22.85
C TYR A 102 4.63 12.25 -23.99
N LEU A 103 4.27 13.53 -24.03
CA LEU A 103 4.74 14.46 -25.05
C LEU A 103 6.26 14.69 -24.97
N GLY A 104 6.82 14.79 -23.75
CA GLY A 104 8.25 14.94 -23.52
C GLY A 104 9.05 13.79 -24.14
N THR A 105 8.57 12.55 -24.02
CA THR A 105 9.23 11.38 -24.63
C THR A 105 9.21 11.38 -26.17
N ARG A 106 8.40 12.24 -26.79
CA ARG A 106 8.32 12.38 -28.26
C ARG A 106 9.19 13.51 -28.81
N TRP A 107 9.55 14.49 -27.98
CA TRP A 107 10.17 15.74 -28.40
C TRP A 107 11.54 16.00 -27.80
N LEU A 108 11.94 15.24 -26.78
CA LEU A 108 13.24 15.37 -26.13
C LEU A 108 14.11 14.16 -26.47
N ASP A 109 15.35 14.43 -26.86
CA ASP A 109 16.33 13.39 -27.21
C ASP A 109 16.95 12.71 -25.97
N ASP A 110 17.04 13.43 -24.84
CA ASP A 110 17.48 12.87 -23.55
C ASP A 110 16.30 12.26 -22.77
N THR A 111 16.11 10.95 -22.93
CA THR A 111 15.09 10.21 -22.18
C THR A 111 15.51 9.90 -20.74
N GLY A 112 16.79 9.99 -20.40
CA GLY A 112 17.31 9.56 -19.10
C GLY A 112 16.78 10.39 -17.94
N LEU A 113 16.77 11.72 -18.08
CA LEU A 113 16.20 12.61 -17.07
C LEU A 113 14.67 12.47 -16.98
N ILE A 114 14.00 12.24 -18.11
CA ILE A 114 12.56 12.05 -18.18
C ILE A 114 12.16 10.79 -17.42
N ASP A 115 12.85 9.68 -17.67
CA ASP A 115 12.57 8.39 -17.03
C ASP A 115 12.77 8.45 -15.52
N LYS A 116 13.86 9.08 -15.06
CA LYS A 116 14.14 9.26 -13.62
C LYS A 116 13.10 10.16 -12.95
N THR A 117 12.73 11.27 -13.60
CA THR A 117 11.70 12.19 -13.09
C THR A 117 10.35 11.49 -13.04
N PHE A 118 9.99 10.78 -14.10
CA PHE A 118 8.78 9.97 -14.17
C PHE A 118 8.75 8.90 -13.07
N TYR A 119 9.88 8.24 -12.80
CA TYR A 119 9.97 7.22 -11.77
C TYR A 119 9.64 7.74 -10.38
N VAL A 120 10.23 8.88 -10.02
CA VAL A 120 9.95 9.58 -8.78
C VAL A 120 8.50 10.07 -8.75
N TRP A 121 8.01 10.61 -9.87
CA TRP A 121 6.65 11.15 -9.97
C TRP A 121 5.56 10.08 -9.81
N VAL A 122 5.69 8.92 -10.45
CA VAL A 122 4.76 7.79 -10.25
C VAL A 122 4.86 7.23 -8.83
N SER A 123 6.07 7.20 -8.25
CA SER A 123 6.27 6.76 -6.86
C SER A 123 5.59 7.68 -5.86
N PHE A 124 5.61 8.98 -6.12
CA PHE A 124 4.85 9.97 -5.36
C PHE A 124 3.34 9.80 -5.58
N PHE A 125 2.90 9.74 -6.84
CA PHE A 125 1.50 9.52 -7.21
C PHE A 125 0.92 8.29 -6.50
N ALA A 126 1.65 7.18 -6.45
CA ALA A 126 1.27 5.90 -5.84
C ALA A 126 0.65 6.02 -4.43
N LEU A 127 1.18 6.92 -3.60
CA LEU A 127 0.65 7.16 -2.26
C LEU A 127 -0.41 8.26 -2.25
N PHE A 128 -0.12 9.34 -2.97
CA PHE A 128 -0.89 10.56 -2.90
C PHE A 128 -2.32 10.36 -3.40
N HIS A 129 -2.47 9.64 -4.52
CA HIS A 129 -3.76 9.48 -5.18
C HIS A 129 -4.78 8.74 -4.30
N VAL A 130 -4.33 7.72 -3.57
CA VAL A 130 -5.17 6.94 -2.64
C VAL A 130 -5.58 7.81 -1.45
N SER A 131 -4.65 8.61 -0.92
CA SER A 131 -4.94 9.53 0.19
C SER A 131 -6.04 10.53 -0.19
N VAL A 132 -5.91 11.17 -1.36
CA VAL A 132 -6.89 12.14 -1.86
C VAL A 132 -8.27 11.51 -2.03
N PHE A 133 -8.33 10.28 -2.56
CA PHE A 133 -9.57 9.52 -2.66
C PHE A 133 -10.22 9.30 -1.29
N TRP A 134 -9.48 8.80 -0.30
CA TRP A 134 -10.04 8.52 1.02
C TRP A 134 -10.46 9.78 1.77
N SER A 135 -9.70 10.88 1.63
CA SER A 135 -10.11 12.19 2.15
C SER A 135 -11.45 12.62 1.55
N PHE A 136 -11.64 12.47 0.24
CA PHE A 136 -12.91 12.80 -0.41
C PHE A 136 -14.05 11.87 0.03
N MET A 137 -13.81 10.56 0.15
CA MET A 137 -14.84 9.63 0.63
C MET A 137 -15.24 9.92 2.08
N SER A 138 -14.29 10.34 2.92
CA SER A 138 -14.59 10.72 4.29
C SER A 138 -15.39 12.02 4.42
N ASP A 139 -15.35 12.90 3.42
CA ASP A 139 -16.19 14.09 3.34
C ASP A 139 -17.62 13.78 2.86
N ILE A 140 -17.76 12.78 1.97
CA ILE A 140 -19.05 12.40 1.38
C ILE A 140 -19.87 11.51 2.32
N TYR A 141 -19.25 10.52 2.95
CA TYR A 141 -19.95 9.48 3.69
C TYR A 141 -19.88 9.70 5.18
N SER A 142 -21.04 9.60 5.84
CA SER A 142 -21.15 9.59 7.29
C SER A 142 -20.48 8.36 7.91
N ARG A 143 -20.26 8.40 9.21
CA ARG A 143 -19.61 7.31 9.95
C ARG A 143 -20.37 5.97 9.87
N SER A 144 -21.70 6.00 9.82
CA SER A 144 -22.54 4.79 9.69
C SER A 144 -22.42 4.19 8.29
N GLN A 145 -22.45 5.03 7.26
CA GLN A 145 -22.25 4.64 5.87
C GLN A 145 -20.85 4.07 5.64
N ALA A 146 -19.81 4.72 6.18
CA ALA A 146 -18.43 4.28 6.02
C ALA A 146 -18.22 2.84 6.54
N LYS A 147 -18.80 2.49 7.70
CA LYS A 147 -18.75 1.12 8.26
C LYS A 147 -19.34 0.05 7.33
N ARG A 148 -20.31 0.41 6.49
CA ARG A 148 -21.01 -0.50 5.57
C ARG A 148 -20.41 -0.51 4.17
N LEU A 149 -20.04 0.66 3.65
CA LEU A 149 -19.70 0.87 2.23
C LEU A 149 -18.19 0.85 1.95
N PHE A 150 -17.32 1.17 2.92
CA PHE A 150 -15.87 1.25 2.63
C PHE A 150 -15.27 -0.12 2.30
N GLY A 151 -15.84 -1.22 2.80
CA GLY A 151 -15.46 -2.57 2.37
C GLY A 151 -15.75 -2.80 0.88
N PHE A 152 -16.88 -2.29 0.38
CA PHE A 152 -17.21 -2.35 -1.04
C PHE A 152 -16.27 -1.48 -1.89
N PHE A 153 -15.89 -0.29 -1.42
CA PHE A 153 -14.89 0.54 -2.11
C PHE A 153 -13.51 -0.14 -2.12
N GLY A 154 -13.12 -0.78 -1.02
CA GLY A 154 -11.90 -1.59 -0.95
C GLY A 154 -11.90 -2.75 -1.95
N ALA A 155 -13.05 -3.38 -2.20
CA ALA A 155 -13.20 -4.38 -3.25
C ALA A 155 -12.99 -3.77 -4.65
N GLY A 156 -13.58 -2.59 -4.92
CA GLY A 156 -13.34 -1.86 -6.17
C GLY A 156 -11.87 -1.52 -6.39
N ALA A 157 -11.18 -1.07 -5.34
CA ALA A 157 -9.74 -0.82 -5.37
C ALA A 157 -8.93 -2.07 -5.73
N SER A 158 -9.31 -3.21 -5.16
CA SER A 158 -8.65 -4.51 -5.39
C SER A 158 -8.89 -5.02 -6.82
N ILE A 159 -10.11 -4.87 -7.35
CA ILE A 159 -10.42 -5.22 -8.74
C ILE A 159 -9.66 -4.32 -9.71
N GLY A 160 -9.56 -3.02 -9.43
CA GLY A 160 -8.75 -2.09 -10.22
C GLY A 160 -7.26 -2.45 -10.20
N ALA A 161 -6.76 -2.94 -9.08
CA ALA A 161 -5.39 -3.43 -8.94
C ALA A 161 -5.09 -4.72 -9.72
N VAL A 162 -6.13 -5.49 -10.09
CA VAL A 162 -6.04 -6.64 -11.00
C VAL A 162 -6.22 -6.21 -12.45
N ALA A 163 -7.13 -5.26 -12.70
CA ALA A 163 -7.40 -4.75 -14.05
C ALA A 163 -6.22 -3.94 -14.60
N GLY A 164 -5.58 -3.09 -13.78
CA GLY A 164 -4.47 -2.23 -14.20
C GLY A 164 -3.31 -2.98 -14.86
N PRO A 165 -2.71 -4.00 -14.21
CA PRO A 165 -1.58 -4.74 -14.76
C PRO A 165 -1.95 -5.59 -15.98
N SER A 166 -3.23 -5.93 -16.20
CA SER A 166 -3.65 -6.66 -17.39
C SER A 166 -3.41 -5.89 -18.70
N ILE A 167 -3.46 -4.55 -18.64
CA ILE A 167 -3.22 -3.69 -19.81
C ILE A 167 -1.78 -3.81 -20.31
N PRO A 168 -0.71 -3.53 -19.53
CA PRO A 168 0.66 -3.74 -19.98
C PRO A 168 0.97 -5.20 -20.31
N VAL A 169 0.36 -6.18 -19.63
CA VAL A 169 0.57 -7.60 -19.90
C VAL A 169 0.07 -8.01 -21.29
N PHE A 170 -1.16 -7.62 -21.66
CA PHE A 170 -1.77 -8.06 -22.93
C PHE A 170 -1.58 -7.08 -24.09
N LEU A 171 -1.34 -5.80 -23.80
CA LEU A 171 -1.27 -4.74 -24.81
C LEU A 171 0.09 -4.05 -24.85
N GLY A 172 1.04 -4.39 -23.96
CA GLY A 172 2.34 -3.72 -23.84
C GLY A 172 3.15 -3.70 -25.14
N ASP A 173 3.20 -4.83 -25.86
CA ASP A 173 3.97 -4.97 -27.09
C ASP A 173 3.36 -4.22 -28.27
N ILE A 174 2.03 -4.06 -28.26
CA ILE A 174 1.28 -3.39 -29.33
C ILE A 174 1.26 -1.88 -29.10
N VAL A 175 1.03 -1.49 -27.85
CA VAL A 175 0.82 -0.10 -27.46
C VAL A 175 2.14 0.60 -27.22
N GLY A 176 3.16 -0.07 -26.70
CA GLY A 176 4.43 0.54 -26.33
C GLY A 176 4.38 1.26 -24.98
N VAL A 177 5.50 1.20 -24.26
CA VAL A 177 5.61 1.60 -22.84
C VAL A 177 5.15 3.03 -22.58
N TYR A 178 5.52 3.99 -23.44
CA TYR A 178 5.15 5.39 -23.26
C TYR A 178 3.68 5.69 -23.57
N ASN A 179 3.02 4.93 -24.45
CA ASN A 179 1.60 5.13 -24.73
C ASN A 179 0.71 4.67 -23.54
N LEU A 180 1.23 3.86 -22.62
CA LEU A 180 0.56 3.54 -21.36
C LEU A 180 0.41 4.77 -20.45
N LEU A 181 1.31 5.76 -20.56
CA LEU A 181 1.18 7.07 -19.89
C LEU A 181 -0.08 7.79 -20.33
N PHE A 182 -0.30 7.80 -21.65
CA PHE A 182 -1.47 8.42 -22.26
C PHE A 182 -2.76 7.71 -21.81
N ILE A 183 -2.77 6.37 -21.78
CA ILE A 183 -3.91 5.61 -21.27
C ILE A 183 -4.19 5.96 -19.80
N ALA A 184 -3.17 6.01 -18.94
CA ALA A 184 -3.36 6.40 -17.54
C ALA A 184 -3.91 7.83 -17.40
N ALA A 185 -3.40 8.78 -18.20
CA ALA A 185 -3.91 10.15 -18.24
C ALA A 185 -5.40 10.20 -18.64
N LEU A 186 -5.81 9.45 -19.66
CA LEU A 186 -7.21 9.35 -20.09
C LEU A 186 -8.10 8.77 -18.99
N ILE A 187 -7.67 7.68 -18.33
CA ILE A 187 -8.43 7.09 -17.22
C ILE A 187 -8.61 8.10 -16.09
N LEU A 188 -7.57 8.87 -15.74
CA LEU A 188 -7.65 9.92 -14.72
C LEU A 188 -8.58 11.07 -15.14
N LEU A 189 -8.64 11.44 -16.42
CA LEU A 189 -9.60 12.43 -16.91
C LEU A 189 -11.04 11.91 -16.83
N LEU A 190 -11.27 10.61 -17.07
CA LEU A 190 -12.60 9.99 -16.94
C LEU A 190 -13.11 9.94 -15.50
N ILE A 191 -12.22 10.03 -14.51
CA ILE A 191 -12.61 10.14 -13.10
C ILE A 191 -13.26 11.49 -12.79
N VAL A 192 -12.84 12.57 -13.47
CA VAL A 192 -13.35 13.93 -13.23
C VAL A 192 -14.87 14.04 -13.34
N PRO A 193 -15.55 13.60 -14.43
CA PRO A 193 -17.01 13.62 -14.49
C PRO A 193 -17.65 12.72 -13.44
N ILE A 194 -17.03 11.60 -13.04
CA ILE A 194 -17.54 10.73 -11.97
C ILE A 194 -17.57 11.48 -10.64
N ILE A 195 -16.56 12.29 -10.33
CA ILE A 195 -16.51 13.11 -9.11
C ILE A 195 -17.67 14.12 -9.09
N PHE A 196 -17.92 14.82 -10.20
CA PHE A 196 -19.04 15.77 -10.29
C PHE A 196 -20.41 15.09 -10.22
N LEU A 197 -20.57 13.92 -10.86
CA LEU A 197 -21.79 13.12 -10.77
C LEU A 197 -22.02 12.61 -9.35
N LEU A 198 -20.96 12.25 -8.63
CA LEU A 198 -21.03 11.81 -7.25
C LEU A 198 -21.44 12.94 -6.32
N ASP A 199 -20.84 14.13 -6.45
CA ASP A 199 -21.22 15.30 -5.65
C ASP A 199 -22.68 15.72 -5.91
N ARG A 200 -23.14 15.67 -7.17
CA ARG A 200 -24.55 15.93 -7.51
C ARG A 200 -25.50 14.87 -6.95
N SER A 201 -25.11 13.59 -6.97
CA SER A 201 -25.94 12.50 -6.44
C SER A 201 -26.09 12.62 -4.92
N ARG A 202 -25.02 12.97 -4.21
CA ARG A 202 -25.05 13.29 -2.77
C ARG A 202 -26.08 14.37 -2.46
N ASN A 203 -26.02 15.52 -3.14
CA ASN A 203 -26.93 16.63 -2.87
C ASN A 203 -28.41 16.27 -3.12
N ALA A 204 -28.68 15.35 -4.06
CA ALA A 204 -30.04 14.87 -4.35
C ALA A 204 -30.51 13.80 -3.35
N GLU A 205 -29.62 12.93 -2.89
CA GLU A 205 -29.93 11.82 -1.97
C GLU A 205 -29.98 12.28 -0.50
N GLN A 206 -29.29 13.37 -0.15
CA GLN A 206 -29.21 13.91 1.21
C GLN A 206 -29.23 15.45 1.25
N PRO A 207 -30.40 16.10 1.07
CA PRO A 207 -30.49 17.55 1.02
C PRO A 207 -30.23 18.27 2.35
N ASN A 208 -30.42 17.59 3.50
CA ASN A 208 -30.50 18.22 4.83
C ASN A 208 -29.71 17.53 5.96
N THR A 209 -28.95 16.47 5.69
CA THR A 209 -27.97 16.00 6.66
C THR A 209 -26.71 16.83 6.48
N ALA A 210 -26.60 17.92 7.25
CA ALA A 210 -25.30 18.42 7.63
C ALA A 210 -24.55 17.19 8.13
N VAL A 211 -23.57 16.72 7.36
CA VAL A 211 -22.67 15.69 7.82
C VAL A 211 -22.17 16.25 9.14
N ASP A 212 -22.41 15.56 10.25
CA ASP A 212 -21.66 15.77 11.48
C ASP A 212 -20.20 15.44 11.11
N THR A 213 -19.56 16.36 10.37
CA THR A 213 -18.12 16.50 10.23
C THR A 213 -17.69 16.98 11.59
N VAL A 214 -17.87 16.12 12.61
CA VAL A 214 -17.10 16.21 13.82
C VAL A 214 -15.67 16.17 13.27
N PRO A 215 -14.95 17.30 13.29
CA PRO A 215 -13.56 17.29 12.90
C PRO A 215 -12.96 16.18 13.75
N PHE A 216 -12.20 15.26 13.15
CA PHE A 216 -11.47 14.25 13.91
C PHE A 216 -10.87 14.99 15.10
N LYS A 217 -11.49 14.82 16.29
CA LYS A 217 -11.33 15.75 17.42
C LYS A 217 -9.84 15.94 17.55
N SER A 218 -9.33 17.15 17.27
CA SER A 218 -7.89 17.33 17.08
C SER A 218 -7.25 16.71 18.31
N ILE A 219 -6.47 15.66 18.08
CA ILE A 219 -5.83 14.95 19.17
C ILE A 219 -4.72 15.90 19.56
N GLY A 220 -5.06 16.82 20.45
CA GLY A 220 -4.17 17.86 20.93
C GLY A 220 -2.86 17.25 21.40
N GLY A 221 -1.79 18.00 21.22
CA GLY A 221 -0.47 17.66 21.72
C GLY A 221 0.63 17.95 20.72
N ASP A 222 1.86 17.81 21.21
CA ASP A 222 3.07 18.09 20.45
C ASP A 222 3.18 17.15 19.22
N PHE A 223 3.52 17.73 18.07
CA PHE A 223 3.78 17.01 16.82
C PHE A 223 4.88 15.96 17.01
N LEU A 224 5.86 16.24 17.88
CA LEU A 224 6.94 15.31 18.21
C LEU A 224 6.53 14.20 19.19
N GLY A 225 5.36 14.31 19.83
CA GLY A 225 4.89 13.34 20.83
C GLY A 225 4.83 11.90 20.30
N GLY A 226 4.45 11.71 19.04
CA GLY A 226 4.44 10.37 18.42
C GLY A 226 5.83 9.76 18.22
N PHE A 227 6.86 10.59 18.01
CA PHE A 227 8.25 10.13 17.92
C PHE A 227 8.81 9.74 19.29
N VAL A 228 8.53 10.56 20.31
CA VAL A 228 8.94 10.28 21.69
C VAL A 228 8.28 9.00 22.20
N ASP A 229 6.97 8.85 21.97
CA ASP A 229 6.20 7.65 22.33
C ASP A 229 6.75 6.39 21.64
N PHE A 230 7.03 6.47 20.34
CA PHE A 230 7.67 5.38 19.59
C PHE A 230 8.98 4.91 20.21
N LEU A 231 9.88 5.85 20.51
CA LEU A 231 11.21 5.55 21.03
C LEU A 231 11.18 5.10 22.51
N SER A 232 10.15 5.47 23.25
CA SER A 232 10.03 5.17 24.68
C SER A 232 9.44 3.78 24.95
N HIS A 233 8.63 3.23 24.04
CA HIS A 233 7.94 1.96 24.27
C HIS A 233 8.55 0.77 23.51
N ARG A 234 9.11 -0.18 24.28
CA ARG A 234 9.70 -1.43 23.75
C ARG A 234 8.79 -2.22 22.80
N PHE A 235 7.48 -2.21 23.03
CA PHE A 235 6.53 -2.89 22.14
C PHE A 235 6.40 -2.17 20.79
N LEU A 236 6.34 -0.84 20.79
CA LEU A 236 6.29 -0.03 19.57
C LEU A 236 7.61 -0.12 18.79
N LEU A 237 8.76 -0.12 19.47
CA LEU A 237 10.06 -0.41 18.87
C LEU A 237 10.10 -1.79 18.20
N GLY A 238 9.49 -2.81 18.81
CA GLY A 238 9.36 -4.13 18.20
C GLY A 238 8.55 -4.11 16.90
N ILE A 239 7.45 -3.34 16.86
CA ILE A 239 6.65 -3.14 15.64
C ILE A 239 7.46 -2.36 14.59
N GLY A 240 8.19 -1.32 14.99
CA GLY A 240 9.07 -0.55 14.13
C GLY A 240 10.16 -1.42 13.50
N LEU A 241 10.85 -2.23 14.31
CA LEU A 241 11.86 -3.17 13.84
C LEU A 241 11.26 -4.22 12.88
N PHE A 242 10.07 -4.74 13.18
CA PHE A 242 9.36 -5.66 12.28
C PHE A 242 9.12 -5.03 10.90
N ILE A 243 8.72 -3.76 10.86
CA ILE A 243 8.47 -3.05 9.59
C ILE A 243 9.78 -2.73 8.88
N LEU A 244 10.82 -2.32 9.61
CA LEU A 244 12.14 -2.06 9.04
C LEU A 244 12.70 -3.32 8.34
N LEU A 245 12.59 -4.47 8.99
CA LEU A 245 13.02 -5.76 8.43
C LEU A 245 12.16 -6.17 7.24
N TYR A 246 10.84 -5.95 7.30
CA TYR A 246 9.95 -6.14 6.14
C TYR A 246 10.36 -5.26 4.95
N THR A 247 10.65 -3.97 5.17
CA THR A 247 11.09 -3.06 4.09
C THR A 247 12.44 -3.46 3.56
N MET A 248 13.38 -3.91 4.41
CA MET A 248 14.65 -4.48 3.95
C MET A 248 14.43 -5.68 3.02
N MET A 249 13.56 -6.62 3.40
CA MET A 249 13.21 -7.75 2.54
C MET A 249 12.52 -7.32 1.25
N SER A 250 11.64 -6.32 1.31
CA SER A 250 11.01 -5.75 0.12
C SER A 250 12.03 -5.18 -0.85
N SER A 251 12.99 -4.43 -0.34
CA SER A 251 14.01 -3.75 -1.13
C SER A 251 15.01 -4.75 -1.71
N PHE A 252 15.52 -5.70 -0.92
CA PHE A 252 16.48 -6.68 -1.41
C PHE A 252 15.90 -7.52 -2.56
N VAL A 253 14.65 -7.99 -2.44
CA VAL A 253 13.98 -8.69 -3.55
C VAL A 253 13.82 -7.77 -4.77
N TYR A 254 13.49 -6.49 -4.56
CA TYR A 254 13.33 -5.53 -5.65
C TYR A 254 14.64 -5.27 -6.40
N PHE A 255 15.74 -5.03 -5.68
CA PHE A 255 17.05 -4.80 -6.29
C PHE A 255 17.58 -6.05 -7.01
N GLU A 256 17.41 -7.24 -6.43
CA GLU A 256 17.82 -8.46 -7.12
C GLU A 256 16.98 -8.72 -8.37
N LEU A 257 15.66 -8.49 -8.31
CA LEU A 257 14.80 -8.60 -9.48
C LEU A 257 15.21 -7.61 -10.57
N LYS A 258 15.41 -6.33 -10.22
CA LYS A 258 15.75 -5.32 -11.23
C LYS A 258 17.12 -5.62 -11.85
N ASN A 259 18.09 -6.13 -11.08
CA ASN A 259 19.40 -6.53 -11.60
C ASN A 259 19.34 -7.79 -12.46
N ALA A 260 18.57 -8.80 -12.05
CA ALA A 260 18.36 -10.02 -12.82
C ALA A 260 17.60 -9.77 -14.15
N MET A 261 16.97 -8.60 -14.30
CA MET A 261 16.19 -8.23 -15.47
C MET A 261 16.92 -7.30 -16.46
N VAL A 262 18.19 -6.94 -16.21
CA VAL A 262 18.97 -5.99 -17.05
C VAL A 262 19.07 -6.43 -18.51
N GLU A 263 19.15 -7.72 -18.79
CA GLU A 263 19.31 -8.24 -20.16
C GLU A 263 18.03 -8.16 -21.02
N TYR A 264 16.86 -7.98 -20.38
CA TYR A 264 15.59 -7.88 -21.08
C TYR A 264 15.31 -6.43 -21.51
N ASP A 265 14.49 -6.24 -22.54
CA ASP A 265 14.03 -4.92 -22.94
C ASP A 265 12.94 -4.39 -22.00
N ARG A 266 12.69 -3.07 -22.03
CA ARG A 266 11.71 -2.44 -21.13
C ARG A 266 10.29 -3.01 -21.28
N ALA A 267 9.90 -3.44 -22.48
CA ALA A 267 8.60 -4.05 -22.72
C ALA A 267 8.47 -5.38 -21.96
N THR A 268 9.43 -6.30 -22.14
CA THR A 268 9.45 -7.60 -21.43
C THR A 268 9.55 -7.41 -19.92
N ARG A 269 10.39 -6.49 -19.43
CA ARG A 269 10.47 -6.16 -18.00
C ARG A 269 9.13 -5.68 -17.45
N SER A 270 8.43 -4.81 -18.18
CA SER A 270 7.11 -4.30 -17.81
C SER A 270 6.07 -5.42 -17.77
N GLN A 271 6.12 -6.37 -18.69
CA GLN A 271 5.28 -7.56 -18.67
C GLN A 271 5.55 -8.43 -17.43
N TYR A 272 6.82 -8.70 -17.09
CA TYR A 272 7.16 -9.45 -15.86
C TYR A 272 6.63 -8.75 -14.60
N TRP A 273 6.83 -7.44 -14.47
CA TRP A 273 6.28 -6.66 -13.36
C TRP A 273 4.75 -6.68 -13.34
N GLY A 274 4.10 -6.57 -14.50
CA GLY A 274 2.66 -6.64 -14.65
C GLY A 274 2.07 -8.01 -14.28
N MET A 275 2.71 -9.10 -14.72
CA MET A 275 2.32 -10.46 -14.35
C MET A 275 2.47 -10.70 -12.85
N MET A 276 3.59 -10.26 -12.25
CA MET A 276 3.78 -10.31 -10.80
C MET A 276 2.67 -9.54 -10.07
N ASP A 277 2.34 -8.33 -10.51
CA ASP A 277 1.25 -7.54 -9.94
C ASP A 277 -0.11 -8.24 -10.06
N LEU A 278 -0.41 -8.84 -11.21
CA LEU A 278 -1.66 -9.55 -11.45
C LEU A 278 -1.80 -10.76 -10.51
N ILE A 279 -0.75 -11.57 -10.41
CA ILE A 279 -0.73 -12.75 -9.53
C ILE A 279 -0.85 -12.31 -8.07
N VAL A 280 -0.06 -11.32 -7.64
CA VAL A 280 -0.05 -10.81 -6.26
C VAL A 280 -1.43 -10.31 -5.85
N ASN A 281 -2.06 -9.44 -6.66
CA ASN A 281 -3.35 -8.87 -6.30
C ASN A 281 -4.46 -9.93 -6.32
N SER A 282 -4.42 -10.86 -7.29
CA SER A 282 -5.37 -11.99 -7.33
C SER A 282 -5.23 -12.87 -6.09
N MET A 283 -4.01 -13.33 -5.79
CA MET A 283 -3.72 -14.14 -4.60
C MET A 283 -4.08 -13.41 -3.30
N ALA A 284 -3.84 -12.10 -3.22
CA ALA A 284 -4.19 -11.30 -2.06
C ALA A 284 -5.71 -11.29 -1.83
N ILE A 285 -6.52 -11.11 -2.88
CA ILE A 285 -7.99 -11.17 -2.79
C ILE A 285 -8.43 -12.57 -2.32
N PHE A 286 -7.94 -13.64 -2.95
CA PHE A 286 -8.27 -15.01 -2.56
C PHE A 286 -7.90 -15.29 -1.09
N THR A 287 -6.67 -14.96 -0.70
CA THR A 287 -6.18 -15.20 0.67
C THR A 287 -6.94 -14.35 1.69
N ALA A 288 -7.27 -13.10 1.36
CA ALA A 288 -8.07 -12.23 2.22
C ALA A 288 -9.48 -12.76 2.47
N LEU A 289 -10.12 -13.33 1.44
CA LEU A 289 -11.47 -13.90 1.54
C LEU A 289 -11.50 -15.23 2.32
N PHE A 290 -10.47 -16.06 2.20
CA PHE A 290 -10.52 -17.44 2.69
C PHE A 290 -9.58 -17.74 3.87
N ALA A 291 -8.49 -17.01 4.08
CA ALA A 291 -7.44 -17.43 5.02
C ALA A 291 -7.19 -16.42 6.15
N THR A 292 -7.23 -15.11 5.89
CA THR A 292 -6.75 -14.09 6.84
C THR A 292 -7.42 -14.15 8.22
N SER A 293 -8.76 -14.15 8.27
CA SER A 293 -9.49 -14.19 9.55
C SER A 293 -9.33 -15.52 10.28
N ARG A 294 -9.16 -16.62 9.53
CA ARG A 294 -9.02 -17.97 10.08
C ARG A 294 -7.62 -18.22 10.64
N LEU A 295 -6.59 -17.64 10.03
CA LEU A 295 -5.21 -17.84 10.44
C LEU A 295 -4.96 -17.26 11.85
N ALA A 296 -5.36 -16.01 12.07
CA ALA A 296 -5.17 -15.32 13.35
C ALA A 296 -6.03 -15.91 14.48
N THR A 297 -7.27 -16.32 14.18
CA THR A 297 -8.18 -16.90 15.18
C THR A 297 -7.83 -18.33 15.56
N ARG A 298 -7.28 -19.13 14.63
CA ARG A 298 -6.96 -20.54 14.87
C ARG A 298 -5.53 -20.78 15.36
N PHE A 299 -4.55 -20.05 14.85
CA PHE A 299 -3.12 -20.31 15.13
C PHE A 299 -2.44 -19.21 15.96
N GLY A 300 -3.16 -18.14 16.28
CA GLY A 300 -2.61 -16.99 16.99
C GLY A 300 -1.90 -15.99 16.06
N LEU A 301 -1.67 -14.81 16.61
CA LEU A 301 -1.02 -13.70 15.96
C LEU A 301 0.49 -13.95 15.77
N ALA A 302 1.14 -14.65 16.70
CA ALA A 302 2.58 -14.99 16.58
C ALA A 302 2.86 -15.80 15.31
N VAL A 303 2.10 -16.88 15.08
CA VAL A 303 2.22 -17.71 13.88
C VAL A 303 1.84 -16.92 12.64
N THR A 304 0.77 -16.13 12.71
CA THR A 304 0.30 -15.29 11.60
C THR A 304 1.38 -14.32 11.11
N LEU A 305 2.05 -13.62 12.03
CA LEU A 305 3.10 -12.65 11.68
C LEU A 305 4.39 -13.33 11.21
N ALA A 306 4.72 -14.51 11.73
CA ALA A 306 5.94 -15.24 11.41
C ALA A 306 5.89 -15.96 10.05
N LEU A 307 4.69 -16.26 9.53
CA LEU A 307 4.50 -17.06 8.33
C LEU A 307 5.26 -16.53 7.10
N VAL A 308 5.10 -15.25 6.77
CA VAL A 308 5.78 -14.63 5.63
C VAL A 308 7.30 -14.58 5.82
N PRO A 309 7.85 -14.07 6.95
CA PRO A 309 9.27 -14.14 7.23
C PRO A 309 9.87 -15.54 7.08
N VAL A 310 9.21 -16.57 7.61
CA VAL A 310 9.69 -17.96 7.52
C VAL A 310 9.74 -18.44 6.08
N MET A 311 8.71 -18.15 5.26
CA MET A 311 8.76 -18.44 3.82
C MET A 311 9.90 -17.71 3.12
N MET A 312 10.21 -16.48 3.54
CA MET A 312 11.35 -15.71 2.99
C MET A 312 12.70 -16.34 3.33
N ILE A 313 12.88 -16.93 4.52
CA ILE A 313 14.12 -17.64 4.88
C ILE A 313 14.38 -18.76 3.87
N PHE A 314 13.40 -19.63 3.66
CA PHE A 314 13.54 -20.76 2.73
C PHE A 314 13.72 -20.30 1.29
N GLY A 315 12.99 -19.27 0.85
CA GLY A 315 13.12 -18.76 -0.51
C GLY A 315 14.48 -18.11 -0.77
N TRP A 316 15.05 -17.36 0.19
CA TRP A 316 16.39 -16.81 0.05
C TRP A 316 17.49 -17.88 0.11
N ILE A 317 17.33 -18.91 0.95
CA ILE A 317 18.24 -20.08 0.91
C ILE A 317 18.18 -20.76 -0.46
N ALA A 318 16.99 -20.93 -1.04
CA ALA A 318 16.84 -21.50 -2.37
C ALA A 318 17.54 -20.65 -3.44
N VAL A 319 17.43 -19.32 -3.38
CA VAL A 319 18.16 -18.40 -4.27
C VAL A 319 19.67 -18.48 -4.05
N ALA A 320 20.13 -18.64 -2.81
CA ALA A 320 21.55 -18.77 -2.51
C ALA A 320 22.17 -20.07 -3.10
N ILE A 321 21.39 -21.16 -3.12
CA ILE A 321 21.80 -22.45 -3.68
C ILE A 321 21.70 -22.44 -5.21
N ALA A 322 20.60 -21.92 -5.74
CA ALA A 322 20.30 -21.89 -7.17
C ALA A 322 19.88 -20.47 -7.59
N PRO A 323 20.85 -19.57 -7.87
CA PRO A 323 20.53 -18.20 -8.26
C PRO A 323 19.74 -18.17 -9.58
N GLY A 324 18.58 -17.49 -9.60
CA GLY A 324 17.77 -17.41 -10.82
C GLY A 324 16.55 -16.50 -10.71
N LEU A 325 16.19 -15.90 -11.84
CA LEU A 325 15.07 -14.96 -11.97
C LEU A 325 13.74 -15.57 -11.51
N ALA A 326 13.46 -16.84 -11.84
CA ALA A 326 12.22 -17.51 -11.47
C ALA A 326 12.00 -17.59 -9.94
N LEU A 327 13.06 -17.85 -9.17
CA LEU A 327 12.99 -17.88 -7.71
C LEU A 327 12.80 -16.48 -7.12
N LEU A 328 13.44 -15.46 -7.70
CA LEU A 328 13.24 -14.07 -7.30
C LEU A 328 11.80 -13.59 -7.57
N ILE A 329 11.21 -13.99 -8.71
CA ILE A 329 9.80 -13.74 -9.02
C ILE A 329 8.90 -14.43 -7.99
N GLY A 330 9.16 -15.70 -7.68
CA GLY A 330 8.42 -16.44 -6.65
C GLY A 330 8.48 -15.78 -5.27
N LEU A 331 9.68 -15.37 -4.84
CA LEU A 331 9.89 -14.61 -3.61
C LEU A 331 9.07 -13.33 -3.58
N GLN A 332 9.08 -12.56 -4.68
CA GLN A 332 8.33 -11.31 -4.76
C GLN A 332 6.82 -11.52 -4.67
N ILE A 333 6.31 -12.58 -5.31
CA ILE A 333 4.89 -12.94 -5.25
C ILE A 333 4.50 -13.32 -3.81
N ILE A 334 5.24 -14.25 -3.19
CA ILE A 334 5.00 -14.71 -1.82
C ILE A 334 5.02 -13.54 -0.84
N ARG A 335 6.07 -12.72 -0.91
CA ARG A 335 6.27 -11.58 -0.02
C ARG A 335 5.14 -10.56 -0.13
N ARG A 336 4.74 -10.20 -1.35
CA ARG A 336 3.72 -9.15 -1.56
C ARG A 336 2.31 -9.65 -1.31
N ALA A 337 1.96 -10.84 -1.80
CA ALA A 337 0.65 -11.44 -1.52
C ALA A 337 0.48 -11.70 -0.02
N GLY A 338 1.53 -12.26 0.61
CA GLY A 338 1.62 -12.43 2.06
C GLY A 338 1.51 -11.10 2.81
N ASN A 339 2.13 -10.03 2.31
CA ASN A 339 1.98 -8.72 2.94
C ASN A 339 0.54 -8.21 2.92
N TYR A 340 -0.10 -8.24 1.75
CA TYR A 340 -1.47 -7.73 1.59
C TYR A 340 -2.50 -8.55 2.37
N ALA A 341 -2.35 -9.88 2.38
CA ALA A 341 -3.34 -10.76 2.99
C ALA A 341 -3.06 -11.10 4.46
N ILE A 342 -1.80 -11.06 4.93
CA ILE A 342 -1.42 -11.62 6.24
C ILE A 342 -0.68 -10.59 7.07
N THR A 343 0.48 -10.11 6.62
CA THR A 343 1.35 -9.23 7.40
C THR A 343 0.67 -7.92 7.76
N ARG A 344 0.04 -7.25 6.79
CA ARG A 344 -0.62 -5.96 7.03
C ARG A 344 -1.80 -6.12 7.98
N PRO A 345 -2.78 -7.03 7.77
CA PRO A 345 -3.84 -7.26 8.76
C PRO A 345 -3.32 -7.66 10.14
N GLY A 346 -2.34 -8.56 10.25
CA GLY A 346 -1.78 -8.97 11.53
C GLY A 346 -1.12 -7.79 12.28
N ARG A 347 -0.41 -6.92 11.55
CA ARG A 347 0.15 -5.69 12.11
C ARG A 347 -0.93 -4.73 12.60
N GLU A 348 -2.04 -4.60 11.88
CA GLU A 348 -3.18 -3.79 12.33
C GLU A 348 -3.76 -4.29 13.66
N MET A 349 -3.77 -5.61 13.87
CA MET A 349 -4.18 -6.21 15.15
C MET A 349 -3.25 -5.82 16.30
N LEU A 350 -1.94 -5.72 16.10
CA LEU A 350 -1.01 -5.28 17.16
C LEU A 350 -1.37 -3.89 17.71
N PHE A 351 -1.86 -2.99 16.85
CA PHE A 351 -2.27 -1.65 17.24
C PHE A 351 -3.63 -1.61 17.97
N THR A 352 -4.36 -2.71 18.07
CA THR A 352 -5.57 -2.74 18.91
C THR A 352 -5.24 -2.81 20.40
N GLY A 353 -4.06 -3.30 20.75
CA GLY A 353 -3.57 -3.42 22.14
C GLY A 353 -2.83 -2.19 22.67
N VAL A 354 -2.84 -1.08 21.94
CA VAL A 354 -2.32 0.23 22.39
C VAL A 354 -3.47 1.22 22.56
N ASP A 355 -3.27 2.20 23.45
CA ASP A 355 -4.24 3.24 23.71
C ASP A 355 -4.50 4.12 22.48
N ARG A 356 -5.55 4.95 22.60
CA ARG A 356 -6.02 5.76 21.49
C ARG A 356 -4.97 6.78 21.05
N GLU A 357 -4.26 7.42 21.98
CA GLU A 357 -3.32 8.49 21.64
C GLU A 357 -2.13 7.94 20.83
N THR A 358 -1.50 6.87 21.31
CA THR A 358 -0.44 6.14 20.58
C THR A 358 -0.92 5.69 19.19
N ARG A 359 -2.16 5.19 19.07
CA ARG A 359 -2.70 4.75 17.77
C ARG A 359 -2.80 5.90 16.75
N PHE A 360 -3.03 7.13 17.20
CA PHE A 360 -3.18 8.27 16.30
C PHE A 360 -1.90 9.06 16.07
N LYS A 361 -1.01 9.16 17.05
CA LYS A 361 0.25 9.92 16.94
C LYS A 361 1.41 9.05 16.46
N THR A 362 1.52 7.84 16.97
CA THR A 362 2.71 6.99 16.79
C THR A 362 2.59 6.06 15.61
N LYS A 363 1.40 5.50 15.36
CA LYS A 363 1.19 4.63 14.21
C LYS A 363 1.56 5.30 12.88
N PRO A 364 1.18 6.56 12.58
CA PRO A 364 1.61 7.22 11.34
C PRO A 364 3.14 7.38 11.23
N VAL A 365 3.84 7.63 12.35
CA VAL A 365 5.32 7.68 12.37
C VAL A 365 5.89 6.33 11.93
N ILE A 366 5.36 5.24 12.46
CA ILE A 366 5.78 3.89 12.09
C ILE A 366 5.41 3.58 10.62
N ASP A 367 4.18 3.86 10.20
CA ASP A 367 3.67 3.51 8.86
C ASP A 367 4.31 4.32 7.73
N ILE A 368 4.76 5.55 8.01
CA ILE A 368 5.32 6.45 7.01
C ILE A 368 6.83 6.57 7.17
N VAL A 369 7.30 7.01 8.35
CA VAL A 369 8.72 7.34 8.56
C VAL A 369 9.56 6.09 8.64
N VAL A 370 9.18 5.10 9.46
CA VAL A 370 9.94 3.84 9.57
C VAL A 370 9.87 3.06 8.27
N TYR A 371 8.71 3.01 7.62
CA TYR A 371 8.57 2.32 6.34
C TYR A 371 9.42 2.98 5.25
N ARG A 372 9.26 4.29 5.01
CA ARG A 372 9.95 4.97 3.91
C ARG A 372 11.42 5.24 4.21
N GLY A 373 11.77 5.55 5.45
CA GLY A 373 13.15 5.58 5.90
C GLY A 373 13.80 4.19 5.81
N GLY A 374 13.03 3.13 6.05
CA GLY A 374 13.45 1.75 5.85
C GLY A 374 13.74 1.41 4.39
N ASP A 375 12.92 1.88 3.43
CA ASP A 375 13.19 1.75 2.00
C ASP A 375 14.55 2.39 1.65
N VAL A 376 14.83 3.61 2.14
CA VAL A 376 16.09 4.34 1.91
C VAL A 376 17.28 3.62 2.54
N LEU A 377 17.16 3.22 3.82
CA LEU A 377 18.21 2.49 4.52
C LEU A 377 18.53 1.17 3.81
N ALA A 378 17.50 0.43 3.41
CA ALA A 378 17.65 -0.84 2.72
C ALA A 378 18.28 -0.68 1.34
N GLY A 379 17.91 0.35 0.59
CA GLY A 379 18.52 0.67 -0.70
C GLY A 379 20.02 0.91 -0.55
N TRP A 380 20.42 1.81 0.35
CA TRP A 380 21.84 2.08 0.59
C TRP A 380 22.60 0.88 1.19
N THR A 381 21.95 0.09 2.05
CA THR A 381 22.55 -1.15 2.57
C THR A 381 22.81 -2.14 1.44
N TYR A 382 21.82 -2.37 0.57
CA TYR A 382 21.97 -3.24 -0.60
C TYR A 382 23.06 -2.71 -1.53
N THR A 383 23.02 -1.43 -1.90
CA THR A 383 24.03 -0.79 -2.76
C THR A 383 25.44 -0.95 -2.17
N GLY A 384 25.61 -0.76 -0.86
CA GLY A 384 26.89 -0.97 -0.18
C GLY A 384 27.38 -2.42 -0.26
N LEU A 385 26.49 -3.39 -0.02
CA LEU A 385 26.81 -4.82 -0.12
C LEU A 385 27.16 -5.23 -1.57
N ALA A 386 26.35 -4.82 -2.54
CA ALA A 386 26.49 -5.23 -3.94
C ALA A 386 27.60 -4.49 -4.68
N GLN A 387 27.68 -3.16 -4.57
CA GLN A 387 28.57 -2.34 -5.40
C GLN A 387 29.88 -1.96 -4.70
N VAL A 388 29.87 -1.72 -3.38
CA VAL A 388 31.09 -1.31 -2.64
C VAL A 388 31.86 -2.53 -2.18
N ILE A 389 31.20 -3.51 -1.56
CA ILE A 389 31.82 -4.74 -1.12
C ILE A 389 31.97 -5.74 -2.28
N GLY A 390 31.11 -5.66 -3.30
CA GLY A 390 31.17 -6.54 -4.47
C GLY A 390 30.55 -7.92 -4.26
N LEU A 391 29.58 -8.05 -3.34
CA LEU A 391 28.89 -9.32 -3.11
C LEU A 391 28.02 -9.68 -4.31
N GLY A 392 28.16 -10.92 -4.81
CA GLY A 392 27.24 -11.47 -5.80
C GLY A 392 25.92 -11.93 -5.18
N LEU A 393 24.93 -12.21 -6.03
CA LEU A 393 23.56 -12.64 -5.68
C LEU A 393 23.52 -13.76 -4.62
N GLY A 394 24.39 -14.77 -4.72
CA GLY A 394 24.43 -15.86 -3.73
C GLY A 394 24.80 -15.41 -2.31
N ALA A 395 25.77 -14.50 -2.19
CA ALA A 395 26.19 -13.96 -0.89
C ALA A 395 25.15 -12.99 -0.32
N ILE A 396 24.54 -12.16 -1.17
CA ILE A 396 23.43 -11.29 -0.78
C ILE A 396 22.23 -12.11 -0.32
N ALA A 397 21.93 -13.23 -0.99
CA ALA A 397 20.84 -14.13 -0.61
C ALA A 397 21.05 -14.75 0.78
N TRP A 398 22.28 -15.12 1.15
CA TRP A 398 22.59 -15.56 2.51
C TRP A 398 22.39 -14.45 3.56
N ALA A 399 22.85 -13.23 3.26
CA ALA A 399 22.59 -12.08 4.12
C ALA A 399 21.09 -11.80 4.27
N ALA A 400 20.33 -11.92 3.17
CA ALA A 400 18.89 -11.74 3.17
C ALA A 400 18.16 -12.83 3.97
N ALA A 401 18.61 -14.08 3.89
CA ALA A 401 18.10 -15.18 4.72
C ALA A 401 18.32 -14.92 6.21
N LEU A 402 19.49 -14.38 6.60
CA LEU A 402 19.76 -13.98 7.98
C LEU A 402 18.84 -12.85 8.45
N ILE A 403 18.63 -11.83 7.63
CA ILE A 403 17.69 -10.74 7.94
C ILE A 403 16.25 -11.27 8.04
N ALA A 404 15.84 -12.20 7.16
CA ALA A 404 14.54 -12.85 7.22
C ALA A 404 14.37 -13.70 8.50
N MET A 405 15.44 -14.33 8.98
CA MET A 405 15.45 -15.03 10.27
C MET A 405 15.25 -14.07 11.44
N CYS A 406 15.99 -12.95 11.47
CA CYS A 406 15.75 -11.89 12.45
C CYS A 406 14.31 -11.38 12.38
N TRP A 407 13.76 -11.23 11.17
CA TRP A 407 12.38 -10.81 10.96
C TRP A 407 11.38 -11.80 11.54
N ALA A 408 11.59 -13.11 11.33
CA ALA A 408 10.76 -14.16 11.90
C ALA A 408 10.81 -14.17 13.43
N LEU A 409 12.00 -14.02 14.02
CA LEU A 409 12.17 -13.98 15.48
C LEU A 409 11.44 -12.78 16.10
N VAL A 410 11.57 -11.59 15.48
CA VAL A 410 10.84 -10.40 15.91
C VAL A 410 9.33 -10.61 15.79
N ALA A 411 8.86 -11.20 14.69
CA ALA A 411 7.45 -11.52 14.47
C ALA A 411 6.86 -12.42 15.57
N ILE A 412 7.57 -13.49 15.91
CA ILE A 412 7.19 -14.43 16.98
C ILE A 412 7.19 -13.70 18.33
N PHE A 413 8.23 -12.92 18.61
CA PHE A 413 8.36 -12.18 19.87
C PHE A 413 7.22 -11.18 20.09
N ILE A 414 6.92 -10.33 19.11
CA ILE A 414 5.86 -9.32 19.26
C ILE A 414 4.47 -9.96 19.29
N GLY A 415 4.23 -11.01 18.51
CA GLY A 415 2.95 -11.72 18.49
C GLY A 415 2.70 -12.46 19.81
N THR A 416 3.70 -13.17 20.34
CA THR A 416 3.58 -13.89 21.62
C THR A 416 3.36 -12.92 22.78
N ARG A 417 4.07 -11.77 22.78
CA ARG A 417 3.89 -10.74 23.81
C ARG A 417 2.49 -10.12 23.77
N PHE A 418 1.94 -9.93 22.57
CA PHE A 418 0.57 -9.44 22.39
C PHE A 418 -0.47 -10.43 22.93
N GLU A 419 -0.33 -11.71 22.59
CA GLU A 419 -1.22 -12.77 23.05
C GLU A 419 -1.18 -12.96 24.57
N ASN A 420 0.02 -12.94 25.18
CA ASN A 420 0.17 -13.08 26.62
C ASN A 420 -0.50 -11.92 27.38
N LYS A 421 -0.40 -10.68 26.87
CA LYS A 421 -1.12 -9.53 27.44
C LYS A 421 -2.64 -9.69 27.34
N GLY A 422 -3.15 -10.28 26.25
CA GLY A 422 -4.58 -10.56 26.09
C GLY A 422 -5.08 -11.58 27.10
N LYS A 423 -4.32 -12.65 27.35
CA LYS A 423 -4.66 -13.70 28.33
C LYS A 423 -4.64 -13.21 29.78
N SER A 424 -3.71 -12.32 30.13
CA SER A 424 -3.65 -11.71 31.47
C SER A 424 -4.75 -10.69 31.75
N ALA A 425 -5.55 -10.31 30.75
CA ALA A 425 -6.65 -9.36 30.88
C ALA A 425 -8.04 -10.04 30.91
N GLU A 426 -8.12 -11.36 30.79
CA GLU A 426 -9.36 -12.12 31.04
C GLU A 426 -9.59 -12.27 32.57
N PRO A 427 -10.82 -12.04 33.08
CA PRO A 427 -11.06 -11.87 34.50
C PRO A 427 -11.08 -13.22 35.23
N SER A 428 -9.95 -13.60 35.81
CA SER A 428 -9.89 -14.54 36.95
C SER A 428 -10.33 -13.88 38.27
N ASP A 429 -10.54 -12.56 38.29
CA ASP A 429 -10.87 -11.81 39.51
C ASP A 429 -12.39 -11.62 39.72
N ALA A 430 -13.23 -12.21 38.88
CA ALA A 430 -14.70 -12.11 38.99
C ALA A 430 -15.34 -13.19 39.90
N VAL A 431 -14.57 -14.05 40.57
CA VAL A 431 -15.11 -15.21 41.31
C VAL A 431 -14.83 -15.18 42.84
N ILE A 432 -14.19 -14.15 43.41
CA ILE A 432 -13.89 -14.11 44.88
C ILE A 432 -14.47 -12.87 45.60
N MET A 433 -15.46 -12.16 45.04
CA MET A 433 -16.17 -11.09 45.77
C MET A 433 -17.69 -11.31 45.94
N GLU A 434 -18.13 -12.57 46.06
CA GLU A 434 -19.54 -12.87 46.39
C GLU A 434 -19.73 -13.80 47.60
N THR A 435 -18.68 -14.04 48.41
CA THR A 435 -18.81 -14.82 49.67
C THR A 435 -18.05 -14.17 50.82
N SER A 436 -18.48 -12.97 51.24
CA SER A 436 -18.12 -12.46 52.57
C SER A 436 -19.14 -11.45 53.12
N ASN A 437 -20.43 -11.68 52.87
CA ASN A 437 -21.51 -11.04 53.62
C ASN A 437 -22.46 -12.14 54.11
N GLU A 438 -22.02 -12.83 55.17
CA GLU A 438 -22.90 -13.34 56.22
C GLU A 438 -22.28 -13.01 57.58
#